data_AF-A0A7J3I5C2-F1
#
_entry.id   AF-A0A7J3I5C2-F1
#
_cell.length_a   1.000
_cell.length_b   1.000
_cell.length_c   1.000
_cell.angle_alpha   90.00
_cell.angle_beta   90.00
_cell.angle_gamma   90.00
#
_symmetry.space_group_name_H-M   'P 1'
#
loop_
_entity.id
_entity.type
_entity.pdbx_description
1 polymer ?
#
loop_
_entity_poly.entity_id
_entity_poly.type
_entity_poly.pdbx_seq_one_letter_code
_entity_poly.pdbx_strand_id
1 'polypeptide(L)'
;EKVARKGNNINLKLVEAGSLLHDIGRSKTHGVDHGVVGAEIIRSLGLPEELALIVERHVGAGIPRSEAEVLGLPPKDYIPLTPEEKIVAHVDNLTFGVRYVTMERVIERFKSELGEESPAVERLIKLQKDVEELIDP
;
A
#
# COMPACT_ATOMS: atom_id res chain seq x y z
N GLU A 1 -9.06 -12.12 6.89
CA GLU A 1 -9.61 -13.45 7.28
C GLU A 1 -9.64 -14.49 6.15
N LYS A 2 -10.26 -14.23 4.98
CA LYS A 2 -10.33 -15.22 3.88
C LYS A 2 -8.95 -15.78 3.50
N VAL A 3 -7.97 -14.89 3.37
CA VAL A 3 -6.59 -15.23 3.01
C VAL A 3 -5.92 -16.18 4.02
N ALA A 4 -6.09 -15.93 5.33
CA ALA A 4 -5.47 -16.75 6.38
C ALA A 4 -6.16 -18.11 6.59
N ARG A 5 -7.45 -18.25 6.23
CA ARG A 5 -8.18 -19.53 6.36
C ARG A 5 -7.76 -20.59 5.33
N LYS A 6 -6.92 -20.22 4.35
CA LYS A 6 -6.55 -21.07 3.21
C LYS A 6 -5.14 -21.68 3.30
N GLY A 7 -4.49 -21.60 4.46
CA GLY A 7 -3.17 -22.20 4.67
C GLY A 7 -1.98 -21.31 4.29
N ASN A 8 -2.24 -20.08 3.83
CA ASN A 8 -1.19 -19.08 3.66
C ASN A 8 -0.70 -18.62 5.03
N ASN A 9 0.62 -18.72 5.27
CA ASN A 9 1.27 -18.28 6.50
C ASN A 9 1.35 -16.74 6.56
N ILE A 10 0.19 -16.10 6.70
CA ILE A 10 0.05 -14.65 6.77
C ILE A 10 0.00 -14.24 8.23
N ASN A 11 0.83 -13.26 8.57
CA ASN A 11 0.83 -12.65 9.89
C ASN A 11 -0.35 -11.68 10.02
N LEU A 12 -1.50 -12.20 10.47
CA LEU A 12 -2.72 -11.39 10.65
C LEU A 12 -2.53 -10.21 11.60
N LYS A 13 -1.71 -10.34 12.64
CA LYS A 13 -1.43 -9.24 13.58
C LYS A 13 -0.67 -8.12 12.90
N LEU A 14 0.24 -8.46 12.00
CA LEU A 14 0.99 -7.49 11.21
C LEU A 14 0.07 -6.77 10.21
N VAL A 15 -0.84 -7.49 9.54
CA VAL A 15 -1.87 -6.88 8.68
C VAL A 15 -2.75 -5.92 9.47
N GLU A 16 -3.24 -6.34 10.64
CA GLU A 16 -4.08 -5.51 11.51
C GLU A 16 -3.36 -4.24 11.97
N ALA A 17 -2.13 -4.37 12.47
CA ALA A 17 -1.30 -3.23 12.85
C ALA A 17 -1.01 -2.31 11.66
N GLY A 18 -0.69 -2.88 10.51
CA GLY A 18 -0.50 -2.14 9.26
C GLY A 18 -1.74 -1.37 8.83
N SER A 19 -2.92 -2.00 8.87
CA SER A 19 -4.19 -1.33 8.57
C SER A 19 -4.52 -0.19 9.52
N LEU A 20 -4.14 -0.27 10.80
CA LEU A 20 -4.35 0.82 11.76
C LEU A 20 -3.34 1.96 11.61
N LEU A 21 -2.12 1.66 11.19
CA LEU A 21 -0.98 2.58 11.27
C LEU A 21 -0.45 3.05 9.90
N HIS A 22 -0.95 2.52 8.77
CA HIS A 22 -0.50 2.87 7.42
C HIS A 22 -0.41 4.39 7.20
N ASP A 23 -1.37 5.14 7.75
CA ASP A 23 -1.46 6.59 7.59
C ASP A 23 -0.85 7.40 8.75
N ILE A 24 -0.08 6.80 9.68
CA ILE A 24 0.46 7.51 10.86
C ILE A 24 1.32 8.73 10.50
N GLY A 25 1.97 8.71 9.33
CA GLY A 25 2.73 9.86 8.80
C GLY A 25 1.88 11.09 8.53
N ARG A 26 0.55 10.95 8.38
CA ARG A 26 -0.40 12.07 8.25
C ARG A 26 -0.43 12.98 9.48
N SER A 27 0.08 12.50 10.62
CA SER A 27 0.31 13.34 11.80
C SER A 27 1.40 14.41 11.61
N LYS A 28 2.21 14.32 10.55
CA LYS A 28 3.35 15.20 10.26
C LYS A 28 3.28 15.85 8.88
N THR A 29 2.83 15.13 7.86
CA THR A 29 2.78 15.60 6.47
C THR A 29 1.49 15.14 5.79
N HIS A 30 0.97 15.93 4.86
CA HIS A 30 -0.24 15.58 4.10
C HIS A 30 0.08 15.17 2.65
N GLY A 31 1.36 15.20 2.26
CA GLY A 31 1.82 14.84 0.92
C GLY A 31 2.00 13.34 0.73
N VAL A 32 2.52 12.96 -0.44
CA VAL A 32 2.85 11.57 -0.79
C VAL A 32 3.93 10.97 0.13
N ASP A 33 4.73 11.83 0.75
CA ASP A 33 5.78 11.51 1.72
C ASP A 33 5.27 10.96 3.06
N HIS A 34 3.96 10.97 3.32
CA HIS A 34 3.39 10.41 4.56
C HIS A 34 3.74 8.93 4.76
N GLY A 35 3.91 8.13 3.70
CA GLY A 35 4.39 6.76 3.83
C GLY A 35 5.82 6.69 4.40
N VAL A 36 6.73 7.51 3.86
CA VAL A 36 8.14 7.59 4.31
C VAL A 36 8.22 8.10 5.74
N VAL A 37 7.56 9.21 6.04
CA VAL A 37 7.54 9.81 7.38
C VAL A 37 6.87 8.86 8.38
N GLY A 38 5.81 8.18 7.98
CA GLY A 38 5.15 7.16 8.80
C GLY A 38 6.09 6.03 9.18
N ALA A 39 6.86 5.53 8.21
CA ALA A 39 7.83 4.46 8.45
C ALA A 39 8.96 4.91 9.39
N GLU A 40 9.43 6.15 9.28
CA GLU A 40 10.37 6.74 10.23
C GLU A 40 9.80 6.81 11.65
N ILE A 41 8.51 7.17 11.80
CA ILE A 41 7.82 7.15 13.09
C ILE A 41 7.80 5.74 13.66
N ILE A 42 7.38 4.73 12.89
CA ILE A 42 7.35 3.33 13.34
C ILE A 42 8.73 2.88 13.83
N ARG A 43 9.79 3.16 13.05
CA ARG A 43 11.17 2.83 13.43
C ARG A 43 11.62 3.56 14.70
N SER A 44 11.27 4.83 14.86
CA SER A 44 11.61 5.62 16.05
C SER A 44 10.96 5.10 17.34
N LEU A 45 9.80 4.43 17.21
CA LEU A 45 9.09 3.79 18.32
C LEU A 45 9.65 2.40 18.67
N GLY A 46 10.68 1.92 17.94
CA GLY A 46 11.24 0.59 18.13
C GLY A 46 10.30 -0.55 17.72
N LEU A 47 9.32 -0.27 16.86
CA LEU A 47 8.39 -1.25 16.33
C LEU A 47 9.04 -2.06 15.18
N PRO A 48 8.50 -3.25 14.84
CA PRO A 48 9.10 -4.13 13.83
C PRO A 48 9.27 -3.48 12.45
N GLU A 49 10.36 -3.81 11.76
CA GLU A 49 10.68 -3.27 10.43
C GLU A 49 9.61 -3.68 9.39
N GLU A 50 9.04 -4.87 9.53
CA GLU A 50 7.97 -5.35 8.65
C GLU A 50 6.74 -4.43 8.70
N LEU A 51 6.45 -3.84 9.86
CA LEU A 51 5.38 -2.85 10.00
C LEU A 51 5.78 -1.52 9.36
N ALA A 52 7.04 -1.10 9.55
CA ALA A 52 7.54 0.12 8.92
C ALA A 52 7.48 0.04 7.40
N LEU A 53 7.79 -1.12 6.81
CA LEU A 53 7.72 -1.37 5.37
C LEU A 53 6.29 -1.37 4.83
N ILE A 54 5.32 -1.89 5.59
CA ILE A 54 3.90 -1.75 5.23
C ILE A 54 3.51 -0.28 5.15
N VAL A 55 3.83 0.50 6.19
CA VAL A 55 3.57 1.95 6.22
C VAL A 55 4.30 2.67 5.08
N GLU A 56 5.54 2.30 4.78
CA GLU A 56 6.34 2.93 3.73
C GLU A 56 5.80 2.68 2.32
N ARG A 57 5.21 1.50 2.08
CA ARG A 57 4.89 0.97 0.74
C ARG A 57 3.39 0.93 0.43
N HIS A 58 2.52 1.34 1.35
CA HIS A 58 1.07 1.27 1.13
C HIS A 58 0.55 2.27 0.08
N VAL A 59 1.31 3.33 -0.21
CA VAL A 59 0.82 4.46 -1.01
C VAL A 59 0.54 4.04 -2.45
N GLY A 60 -0.72 4.20 -2.87
CA GLY A 60 -1.18 3.82 -4.20
C GLY A 60 -0.92 2.33 -4.48
N ALA A 61 -0.50 1.99 -5.69
CA ALA A 61 -0.12 0.62 -6.05
C ALA A 61 1.41 0.39 -5.97
N GLY A 62 2.09 1.17 -5.12
CA GLY A 62 3.55 1.24 -5.04
C GLY A 62 4.16 2.27 -6.00
N ILE A 63 5.28 2.84 -5.55
CA ILE A 63 6.04 3.91 -6.24
C ILE A 63 7.43 3.37 -6.59
N PRO A 64 7.74 3.09 -7.88
CA PRO A 64 9.08 2.75 -8.33
C PRO A 64 10.09 3.86 -8.05
N ARG A 65 11.37 3.51 -7.95
CA ARG A 65 12.46 4.48 -7.73
C ARG A 65 12.42 5.68 -8.67
N SER A 66 12.16 5.47 -9.95
CA SER A 66 12.11 6.55 -10.95
C SER A 66 10.95 7.53 -10.70
N GLU A 67 9.81 7.05 -10.24
CA GLU A 67 8.67 7.90 -9.86
C GLU A 67 8.93 8.60 -8.52
N ALA A 68 9.57 7.92 -7.58
CA ALA A 68 9.95 8.50 -6.28
C ALA A 68 10.84 9.73 -6.44
N GLU A 69 11.84 9.67 -7.34
CA GLU A 69 12.72 10.81 -7.66
C GLU A 69 11.93 12.02 -8.17
N VAL A 70 10.95 11.81 -9.06
CA VAL A 70 10.09 12.88 -9.60
C VAL A 70 9.18 13.46 -8.52
N LEU A 71 8.72 12.63 -7.59
CA LEU A 71 7.85 13.02 -6.48
C LEU A 71 8.61 13.67 -5.30
N GLY A 72 9.94 13.77 -5.38
CA GLY A 72 10.78 14.33 -4.31
C GLY A 72 10.94 13.39 -3.09
N LEU A 73 10.63 12.11 -3.25
CA LEU A 73 10.86 11.08 -2.25
C LEU A 73 12.32 10.59 -2.30
N PRO A 74 12.84 9.98 -1.22
CA PRO A 74 14.13 9.30 -1.28
C PRO A 74 14.15 8.27 -2.43
N PRO A 75 15.23 8.21 -3.24
CA PRO A 75 15.27 7.43 -4.48
C PRO A 75 15.44 5.93 -4.19
N LYS A 76 14.31 5.25 -3.93
CA LYS A 76 14.23 3.80 -3.74
C LYS A 76 12.86 3.26 -4.17
N ASP A 77 12.73 1.94 -4.21
CA ASP A 77 11.48 1.28 -4.57
C ASP A 77 10.54 1.13 -3.36
N TYR A 78 9.32 1.66 -3.52
CA TYR A 78 8.22 1.60 -2.56
C TYR A 78 7.14 0.60 -3.01
N ILE A 79 7.56 -0.46 -3.69
CA ILE A 79 6.64 -1.49 -4.21
C ILE A 79 6.29 -2.48 -3.09
N PRO A 80 5.01 -2.78 -2.82
CA PRO A 80 4.62 -3.86 -1.91
C PRO A 80 5.19 -5.22 -2.34
N LEU A 81 5.94 -5.88 -1.45
CA LEU A 81 6.62 -7.14 -1.73
C LEU A 81 5.97 -8.33 -1.02
N THR A 82 5.71 -8.21 0.28
CA THR A 82 5.16 -9.30 1.09
C THR A 82 3.65 -9.42 0.93
N PRO A 83 3.05 -10.58 1.23
CA PRO A 83 1.60 -10.73 1.28
C PRO A 83 0.92 -9.67 2.16
N GLU A 84 1.49 -9.36 3.33
CA GLU A 84 0.96 -8.37 4.26
C GLU A 84 1.00 -6.95 3.68
N GLU A 85 2.12 -6.55 3.07
CA GLU A 85 2.27 -5.26 2.38
C GLU A 85 1.22 -5.12 1.27
N LYS A 86 1.07 -6.16 0.43
CA LYS A 86 0.12 -6.16 -0.70
C LYS A 86 -1.33 -6.08 -0.24
N ILE A 87 -1.69 -6.83 0.80
CA ILE A 87 -3.05 -6.81 1.36
C ILE A 87 -3.40 -5.41 1.87
N VAL A 88 -2.50 -4.77 2.63
CA VAL A 88 -2.76 -3.44 3.18
C VAL A 88 -2.86 -2.40 2.07
N ALA A 89 -1.90 -2.36 1.13
CA ALA A 89 -1.93 -1.45 0.00
C ALA A 89 -3.20 -1.63 -0.88
N HIS A 90 -3.62 -2.87 -1.10
CA HIS A 90 -4.80 -3.16 -1.91
C HIS A 90 -6.10 -2.68 -1.23
N VAL A 91 -6.25 -2.97 0.06
CA VAL A 91 -7.44 -2.58 0.82
C VAL A 91 -7.52 -1.05 0.98
N ASP A 92 -6.39 -0.38 1.18
CA ASP A 92 -6.31 1.07 1.24
C ASP A 92 -6.83 1.71 -0.07
N ASN A 93 -6.36 1.22 -1.22
CA ASN A 93 -6.84 1.69 -2.52
C ASN A 93 -8.36 1.52 -2.73
N LEU A 94 -8.94 0.46 -2.16
CA LEU A 94 -10.37 0.17 -2.26
C LEU A 94 -11.22 0.98 -1.27
N THR A 95 -10.61 1.84 -0.44
CA THR A 95 -11.30 2.60 0.61
C THR A 95 -11.26 4.10 0.30
N PHE A 96 -12.41 4.68 -0.03
CA PHE A 96 -12.54 6.12 -0.26
C PHE A 96 -13.23 6.75 0.96
N GLY A 97 -12.41 7.35 1.85
CA GLY A 97 -12.86 7.84 3.14
C GLY A 97 -13.32 6.68 4.03
N VAL A 98 -14.63 6.49 4.17
CA VAL A 98 -15.23 5.40 4.97
C VAL A 98 -15.94 4.34 4.13
N ARG A 99 -15.91 4.47 2.79
CA ARG A 99 -16.64 3.59 1.88
C ARG A 99 -15.71 2.71 1.08
N TYR A 100 -16.04 1.43 1.02
CA TYR A 100 -15.46 0.53 0.03
C TYR A 100 -16.01 0.85 -1.36
N VAL A 101 -15.14 0.86 -2.36
CA VAL A 101 -15.47 1.06 -3.77
C VAL A 101 -15.04 -0.14 -4.62
N THR A 102 -15.51 -0.21 -5.86
CA THR A 102 -15.12 -1.28 -6.79
C THR A 102 -13.76 -0.98 -7.42
N MET A 103 -13.07 -1.99 -7.95
CA MET A 103 -11.79 -1.75 -8.61
C MET A 103 -11.93 -0.83 -9.83
N GLU A 104 -13.01 -0.97 -10.60
CA GLU A 104 -13.26 -0.13 -11.76
C GLU A 104 -13.24 1.35 -11.36
N ARG A 105 -13.81 1.68 -10.19
CA ARG A 105 -13.81 3.05 -9.67
C ARG A 105 -12.42 3.51 -9.23
N VAL A 106 -11.60 2.63 -8.68
CA VAL A 106 -10.20 2.95 -8.33
C VAL A 106 -9.37 3.19 -9.60
N ILE A 107 -9.56 2.37 -10.63
CA ILE A 107 -8.90 2.52 -11.94
C ILE A 107 -9.29 3.86 -12.59
N GLU A 108 -10.58 4.21 -12.61
CA GLU A 108 -11.05 5.51 -13.10
C GLU A 108 -10.39 6.68 -12.37
N ARG A 109 -10.27 6.59 -11.03
CA ARG A 109 -9.56 7.61 -10.24
C ARG A 109 -8.10 7.72 -10.66
N PHE A 110 -7.37 6.60 -10.73
CA PHE A 110 -5.95 6.60 -11.10
C PHE A 110 -5.73 7.20 -12.48
N LYS A 111 -6.57 6.86 -13.47
CA LYS A 111 -6.51 7.42 -14.82
C LYS A 111 -6.77 8.92 -14.82
N SER A 112 -7.73 9.39 -14.02
CA SER A 112 -8.04 10.81 -13.89
C SER A 112 -6.91 11.60 -13.21
N GLU A 113 -6.20 11.01 -12.24
CA GLU A 113 -5.18 11.69 -11.45
C GLU A 113 -3.78 11.60 -12.09
N LEU A 114 -3.45 10.48 -12.71
CA LEU A 114 -2.11 10.15 -13.19
C LEU A 114 -2.01 10.02 -14.72
N GLY A 115 -3.15 10.05 -15.41
CA GLY A 115 -3.25 9.86 -16.87
C GLY A 115 -3.68 8.44 -17.27
N GLU A 116 -4.36 8.34 -18.41
CA GLU A 116 -4.92 7.09 -18.95
C GLU A 116 -3.87 6.00 -19.17
N GLU A 117 -2.66 6.37 -19.58
CA GLU A 117 -1.54 5.46 -19.87
C GLU A 117 -0.54 5.36 -18.71
N SER A 118 -0.94 5.76 -17.49
CA SER A 118 -0.05 5.70 -16.34
C SER A 118 0.32 4.26 -16.00
N PRO A 119 1.61 3.93 -15.84
CA PRO A 119 2.06 2.61 -15.37
C PRO A 119 1.50 2.23 -14.00
N ALA A 120 1.05 3.20 -13.20
CA ALA A 120 0.40 2.95 -11.91
C ALA A 120 -0.91 2.16 -12.05
N VAL A 121 -1.63 2.31 -13.16
CA VAL A 121 -2.87 1.56 -13.44
C VAL A 121 -2.57 0.07 -13.63
N GLU A 122 -1.51 -0.25 -14.37
CA GLU A 122 -1.08 -1.63 -14.57
C GLU A 122 -0.64 -2.27 -13.24
N ARG A 123 0.09 -1.52 -12.41
CA ARG A 123 0.49 -1.96 -11.06
C ARG A 123 -0.71 -2.19 -10.16
N LEU A 124 -1.75 -1.35 -10.22
CA LEU A 124 -2.97 -1.53 -9.46
C LEU A 124 -3.69 -2.84 -9.82
N ILE A 125 -3.83 -3.12 -11.12
CA ILE A 125 -4.43 -4.37 -11.61
C ILE A 125 -3.59 -5.57 -11.19
N LYS A 126 -2.27 -5.48 -11.29
CA LYS A 126 -1.37 -6.53 -10.82
C LYS A 126 -1.49 -6.75 -9.31
N LEU A 127 -1.55 -5.70 -8.51
CA LEU A 127 -1.71 -5.78 -7.06
C LEU A 127 -3.00 -6.50 -6.67
N GLN A 128 -4.11 -6.23 -7.37
CA GLN A 128 -5.35 -6.97 -7.17
C GLN A 128 -5.16 -8.47 -7.43
N LYS A 129 -4.60 -8.83 -8.59
CA LYS A 129 -4.37 -10.24 -8.95
C LYS A 129 -3.48 -10.94 -7.94
N ASP A 130 -2.38 -10.30 -7.54
CA ASP A 130 -1.47 -10.81 -6.52
C ASP A 130 -2.22 -11.09 -5.20
N VAL A 131 -3.24 -10.31 -4.83
CA VAL A 131 -4.05 -10.52 -3.61
C VAL A 131 -5.14 -11.57 -3.82
N GLU A 132 -5.76 -11.63 -4.99
CA GLU A 132 -6.75 -12.65 -5.36
C GLU A 132 -6.14 -14.05 -5.36
N GLU A 133 -4.93 -14.21 -5.89
CA GLU A 133 -4.15 -15.46 -5.84
C GLU A 133 -3.84 -15.90 -4.40
N LEU A 134 -3.77 -14.98 -3.43
CA LEU A 134 -3.65 -15.36 -2.01
C LEU A 134 -4.97 -15.90 -1.42
N ILE A 135 -6.11 -15.63 -2.06
CA ILE A 135 -7.44 -16.09 -1.62
C ILE A 135 -7.80 -17.42 -2.32
N ASP A 136 -7.42 -17.57 -3.59
CA ASP A 136 -7.67 -18.73 -4.45
C ASP A 136 -6.45 -19.04 -5.34
N PRO A 137 -5.40 -19.70 -4.80
CA PRO A 137 -4.13 -19.96 -5.47
C PRO A 137 -4.17 -21.06 -6.55
#